data_AF-H0E4Q2-F1
#
_entry.id   AF-H0E4Q2-F1
#
_cell.length_a   1.000
_cell.length_b   1.000
_cell.length_c   1.000
_cell.angle_alpha   90.00
_cell.angle_beta   90.00
_cell.angle_gamma   90.00
#
_symmetry.space_group_name_H-M   'P 1'
#
loop_
_entity.id
_entity.type
_entity.pdbx_description
1 polymer ?
#
loop_
_entity_poly.entity_id
_entity_poly.type
_entity_poly.pdbx_seq_one_letter_code
_entity_poly.pdbx_strand_id
1 'polypeptide(L)'
;MVAVGGGAYLLARDDDDGGPDRSPATTSVGRTTTKGGGSTPAARRTAVARDVARLMTLSAKGRALTAVDPQAALVNRRRVLRRLDALRPADDGQRTAIDAFRDAIRASISANQARLAGRPATADADATAAKRRFCDLWSSSGMAADAQRSCDPGRI
;
A
#
# COMPACT_ATOMS: atom_id res chain seq x y z
N MET A 1 13.99 -24.29 36.82
CA MET A 1 14.64 -24.97 35.68
C MET A 1 13.73 -24.77 34.48
N VAL A 2 14.09 -24.15 33.36
CA VAL A 2 15.36 -24.15 32.63
C VAL A 2 15.58 -22.77 32.00
N ALA A 3 16.82 -22.28 32.02
CA ALA A 3 17.32 -21.17 31.24
C ALA A 3 18.12 -21.72 30.05
N VAL A 4 17.90 -21.23 28.83
CA VAL A 4 18.85 -21.22 27.69
C VAL A 4 18.31 -20.12 26.74
N GLY A 5 18.99 -19.00 26.45
CA GLY A 5 20.26 -18.90 25.71
C GLY A 5 19.95 -19.10 24.22
N GLY A 6 20.07 -18.14 23.31
CA GLY A 6 21.24 -17.32 23.05
C GLY A 6 22.16 -18.05 22.06
N GLY A 7 22.36 -17.50 20.87
CA GLY A 7 23.51 -17.82 20.01
C GLY A 7 23.18 -18.33 18.60
N ALA A 8 23.44 -17.47 17.62
CA ALA A 8 23.67 -17.86 16.24
C ALA A 8 25.09 -18.43 16.09
N TYR A 9 25.28 -19.43 15.23
CA TYR A 9 26.57 -19.74 14.61
C TYR A 9 26.36 -20.19 13.16
N LEU A 10 26.98 -19.44 12.25
CA LEU A 10 27.40 -19.85 10.91
C LEU A 10 28.37 -21.03 11.01
N LEU A 11 28.31 -21.98 10.08
CA LEU A 11 29.47 -22.73 9.57
C LEU A 11 29.12 -23.31 8.19
N ALA A 12 29.97 -23.02 7.21
CA ALA A 12 29.98 -23.56 5.87
C ALA A 12 30.87 -24.82 5.78
N ARG A 13 30.61 -25.69 4.79
CA ARG A 13 31.54 -26.55 4.00
C ARG A 13 30.67 -27.43 3.08
N ASP A 14 30.78 -27.30 1.75
CA ASP A 14 31.76 -27.92 0.83
C ASP A 14 31.71 -29.44 0.86
N ASP A 15 31.12 -30.03 -0.18
CA ASP A 15 31.51 -31.34 -0.71
C ASP A 15 31.35 -31.35 -2.24
N ASP A 16 32.52 -31.56 -2.86
CA ASP A 16 32.84 -31.88 -4.25
C ASP A 16 32.19 -33.21 -4.68
N ASP A 17 31.83 -33.35 -5.97
CA ASP A 17 32.10 -34.57 -6.76
C ASP A 17 31.44 -34.53 -8.15
N GLY A 18 32.27 -34.66 -9.20
CA GLY A 18 31.90 -35.39 -10.42
C GLY A 18 31.67 -34.58 -11.71
N GLY A 19 32.72 -34.42 -12.52
CA GLY A 19 32.60 -34.25 -13.98
C GLY A 19 32.05 -35.52 -14.68
N PRO A 20 31.72 -35.51 -15.99
CA PRO A 20 32.67 -35.09 -17.02
C PRO A 20 32.11 -34.31 -18.23
N ASP A 21 33.03 -33.55 -18.82
CA ASP A 21 33.26 -33.27 -20.24
C ASP A 21 32.09 -33.33 -21.26
N ARG A 22 31.64 -32.14 -21.68
CA ARG A 22 31.07 -31.87 -23.01
C ARG A 22 31.43 -30.45 -23.45
N SER A 23 32.47 -30.29 -24.26
CA SER A 23 32.52 -29.17 -25.22
C SER A 23 31.45 -29.38 -26.32
N PRO A 24 31.00 -28.39 -27.11
CA PRO A 24 31.34 -26.95 -27.14
C PRO A 24 30.09 -26.04 -27.21
N ALA A 25 30.24 -24.77 -26.83
CA ALA A 25 29.58 -23.66 -27.54
C ALA A 25 30.15 -22.35 -26.99
N THR A 26 31.02 -21.72 -27.79
CA THR A 26 31.27 -20.29 -27.67
C THR A 26 30.01 -19.54 -28.13
N THR A 27 28.92 -19.68 -27.39
CA THR A 27 27.83 -18.73 -27.48
C THR A 27 28.36 -17.50 -26.79
N SER A 28 28.81 -16.54 -27.60
CA SER A 28 28.89 -15.15 -27.16
C SER A 28 27.51 -14.81 -26.61
N VAL A 29 27.34 -14.97 -25.29
CA VAL A 29 26.20 -14.45 -24.58
C VAL A 29 26.42 -12.96 -24.70
N GLY A 30 25.82 -12.39 -25.75
CA GLY A 30 25.59 -10.98 -25.85
C GLY A 30 25.12 -10.59 -24.47
N ARG A 31 25.96 -9.82 -23.78
CA ARG A 31 25.57 -9.11 -22.58
C ARG A 31 24.47 -8.19 -23.06
N THR A 32 23.24 -8.69 -23.04
CA THR A 32 22.04 -7.89 -23.18
C THR A 32 22.05 -7.08 -21.92
N THR A 33 22.77 -5.95 -21.96
CA THR A 33 22.52 -4.82 -21.10
C THR A 33 21.02 -4.59 -21.22
N THR A 34 20.27 -5.11 -20.24
CA THR A 34 18.85 -4.85 -20.11
C THR A 34 18.78 -3.36 -19.90
N LYS A 35 18.57 -2.63 -21.00
CA LYS A 35 18.42 -1.18 -21.05
C LYS A 35 17.44 -0.87 -19.94
N GLY A 36 17.93 -0.25 -18.87
CA GLY A 36 17.13 0.09 -17.69
C GLY A 36 15.96 0.90 -18.18
N GLY A 37 14.82 0.23 -18.39
CA GLY A 37 13.61 0.81 -18.92
C GLY A 37 13.02 1.66 -17.82
N GLY A 38 13.59 2.86 -17.64
CA GLY A 38 13.04 3.86 -16.75
C GLY A 38 11.58 4.03 -17.11
N SER A 39 10.69 3.68 -16.18
CA SER A 39 9.26 3.85 -16.39
C SER A 39 9.01 5.30 -16.75
N THR A 40 8.33 5.54 -17.87
CA THR A 40 8.01 6.91 -18.29
C THR A 40 7.22 7.61 -17.17
N PRO A 41 7.30 8.95 -17.06
CA PRO A 41 6.55 9.68 -16.03
C PRO A 41 5.06 9.35 -16.02
N ALA A 42 4.45 9.19 -17.20
CA ALA A 42 3.06 8.78 -17.36
C ALA A 42 2.79 7.37 -16.81
N ALA A 43 3.63 6.38 -17.15
CA ALA A 43 3.50 5.02 -16.63
C ALA A 43 3.61 4.97 -15.10
N ARG A 44 4.52 5.76 -14.52
CA ARG A 44 4.66 5.88 -13.06
C ARG A 44 3.42 6.49 -12.43
N ARG A 45 2.88 7.57 -13.01
CA ARG A 45 1.65 8.22 -12.54
C ARG A 45 0.47 7.24 -12.52
N THR A 46 0.27 6.51 -13.62
CA THR A 46 -0.75 5.46 -13.70
C THR A 46 -0.56 4.35 -12.67
N ALA A 47 0.68 3.90 -12.43
CA ALA A 47 0.97 2.86 -11.44
C ALA A 47 0.59 3.32 -10.03
N VAL A 48 0.98 4.54 -9.63
CA VAL A 48 0.63 5.11 -8.32
C VAL A 48 -0.89 5.24 -8.17
N ALA A 49 -1.60 5.72 -9.20
CA ALA A 49 -3.05 5.84 -9.16
C ALA A 49 -3.73 4.48 -8.94
N ARG A 50 -3.27 3.42 -9.63
CA ARG A 50 -3.78 2.05 -9.44
C ARG A 50 -3.51 1.51 -8.04
N ASP A 51 -2.36 1.80 -7.46
CA ASP A 51 -2.06 1.38 -6.08
C ASP A 51 -2.95 2.09 -5.07
N VAL A 52 -3.21 3.39 -5.24
CA VAL A 52 -4.18 4.11 -4.40
C VAL A 52 -5.59 3.54 -4.55
N ALA A 53 -6.02 3.20 -5.77
CA ALA A 53 -7.31 2.52 -6.02
C ALA A 53 -7.43 1.15 -5.30
N ARG A 54 -6.34 0.38 -5.24
CA ARG A 54 -6.29 -0.88 -4.44
C ARG A 54 -6.43 -0.58 -2.95
N LEU A 55 -5.82 0.49 -2.46
CA LEU A 55 -5.95 0.91 -1.06
C LEU A 55 -7.36 1.41 -0.72
N MET A 56 -8.04 2.11 -1.63
CA MET A 56 -9.46 2.45 -1.50
C MET A 56 -10.33 1.20 -1.34
N THR A 57 -10.04 0.14 -2.10
CA THR A 57 -10.76 -1.14 -1.98
C THR A 57 -10.51 -1.81 -0.64
N LEU A 58 -9.26 -1.72 -0.13
CA LEU A 58 -8.93 -2.25 1.18
C LEU A 58 -9.61 -1.45 2.31
N SER A 59 -9.68 -0.11 2.18
CA SER A 59 -10.42 0.76 3.10
C SER A 59 -11.91 0.41 3.15
N ALA A 60 -12.52 0.16 1.99
CA ALA A 60 -13.92 -0.24 1.91
C ALA A 60 -14.22 -1.55 2.65
N LYS A 61 -13.29 -2.52 2.61
CA LYS A 61 -13.38 -3.73 3.45
C LYS A 61 -13.33 -3.39 4.94
N GLY A 62 -12.47 -2.45 5.34
CA GLY A 62 -12.41 -1.93 6.70
C GLY A 62 -13.72 -1.25 7.17
N ARG A 63 -14.45 -0.60 6.26
CA ARG A 63 -15.79 -0.07 6.56
C ARG A 63 -16.79 -1.18 6.88
N ALA A 64 -16.85 -2.23 6.04
CA ALA A 64 -17.72 -3.39 6.29
C ALA A 64 -17.42 -4.06 7.65
N LEU A 65 -16.15 -4.13 8.03
CA LEU A 65 -15.73 -4.65 9.34
C LEU A 65 -16.19 -3.77 10.52
N THR A 66 -16.44 -2.48 10.31
CA THR A 66 -16.69 -1.54 11.42
C THR A 66 -17.97 -1.86 12.20
N ALA A 67 -18.95 -2.50 11.57
CA ALA A 67 -20.19 -2.91 12.22
C ALA A 67 -20.07 -4.27 12.94
N VAL A 68 -19.16 -5.14 12.51
CA VAL A 68 -19.07 -6.53 12.99
C VAL A 68 -17.92 -6.70 13.98
N ASP A 69 -16.75 -6.16 13.63
CA ASP A 69 -15.53 -6.21 14.44
C ASP A 69 -14.77 -4.87 14.28
N PRO A 70 -15.07 -3.88 15.16
CA PRO A 70 -14.41 -2.59 15.13
C PRO A 70 -12.89 -2.66 15.34
N GLN A 71 -12.37 -3.73 15.96
CA GLN A 71 -10.93 -3.93 16.17
C GLN A 71 -10.22 -4.41 14.91
N ALA A 72 -10.77 -5.41 14.21
CA ALA A 72 -10.28 -5.79 12.89
C ALA A 72 -10.34 -4.60 11.92
N ALA A 73 -11.39 -3.78 12.03
CA ALA A 73 -11.55 -2.56 11.26
C ALA A 73 -10.46 -1.51 11.57
N LEU A 74 -9.98 -1.41 12.81
CA LEU A 74 -8.81 -0.58 13.18
C LEU A 74 -7.50 -1.13 12.62
N VAL A 75 -7.26 -2.43 12.73
CA VAL A 75 -6.06 -3.09 12.19
C VAL A 75 -5.97 -2.88 10.68
N ASN A 76 -7.10 -3.01 9.98
CA ASN A 76 -7.21 -2.75 8.55
C ASN A 76 -6.84 -1.30 8.21
N ARG A 77 -7.45 -0.30 8.88
CA ARG A 77 -7.17 1.12 8.62
C ARG A 77 -5.70 1.47 8.86
N ARG A 78 -5.09 0.97 9.94
CA ARG A 78 -3.64 1.13 10.21
C ARG A 78 -2.78 0.51 9.12
N ARG A 79 -3.18 -0.64 8.57
CA ARG A 79 -2.50 -1.27 7.42
C ARG A 79 -2.61 -0.41 6.17
N VAL A 80 -3.78 0.19 5.89
CA VAL A 80 -3.96 1.13 4.78
C VAL A 80 -3.05 2.34 4.96
N LEU A 81 -3.03 2.95 6.15
CA LEU A 81 -2.19 4.12 6.45
C LEU A 81 -0.71 3.84 6.21
N ARG A 82 -0.18 2.73 6.75
CA ARG A 82 1.22 2.34 6.50
C ARG A 82 1.56 2.17 5.03
N ARG A 83 0.61 1.64 4.23
CA ARG A 83 0.81 1.50 2.78
C ARG A 83 0.76 2.84 2.07
N LEU A 84 -0.10 3.77 2.50
CA LEU A 84 -0.10 5.14 1.99
C LEU A 84 1.22 5.85 2.30
N ASP A 85 1.77 5.69 3.51
CA ASP A 85 3.04 6.31 3.91
C ASP A 85 4.23 5.80 3.09
N ALA A 86 4.17 4.57 2.59
CA ALA A 86 5.18 4.00 1.71
C ALA A 86 5.04 4.43 0.23
N LEU A 87 3.91 4.99 -0.18
CA LEU A 87 3.71 5.42 -1.57
C LEU A 87 4.48 6.70 -1.87
N ARG A 88 5.23 6.66 -2.98
CA ARG A 88 5.90 7.83 -3.54
C ARG A 88 5.03 8.42 -4.66
N PRO A 89 4.49 9.64 -4.48
CA PRO A 89 3.66 10.28 -5.51
C PRO A 89 4.45 10.54 -6.80
N ALA A 90 3.76 10.51 -7.94
CA ALA A 90 4.38 10.84 -9.22
C ALA A 90 4.50 12.35 -9.47
N ASP A 91 3.57 13.13 -8.93
CA ASP A 91 3.48 14.57 -9.09
C ASP A 91 2.78 15.18 -7.86
N ASP A 92 2.62 16.49 -7.85
CA ASP A 92 2.03 17.22 -6.72
C ASP A 92 0.51 17.04 -6.59
N GLY A 93 -0.18 16.74 -7.70
CA GLY A 93 -1.59 16.39 -7.69
C GLY A 93 -1.82 15.07 -6.94
N GLN A 94 -1.02 14.05 -7.27
CA GLN A 94 -1.03 12.77 -6.55
C GLN A 94 -0.60 12.92 -5.10
N ARG A 95 0.42 13.75 -4.81
CA ARG A 95 0.84 14.04 -3.43
C ARG A 95 -0.32 14.57 -2.61
N THR A 96 -0.99 15.60 -3.11
CA THR A 96 -2.13 16.26 -2.44
C THR A 96 -3.29 15.28 -2.20
N ALA A 97 -3.63 14.47 -3.19
CA ALA A 97 -4.68 13.46 -3.05
C ALA A 97 -4.30 12.34 -2.07
N ILE A 98 -3.05 11.88 -2.08
CA ILE A 98 -2.56 10.86 -1.14
C ILE A 98 -2.55 11.41 0.28
N ASP A 99 -2.12 12.66 0.50
CA ASP A 99 -2.16 13.30 1.80
C ASP A 99 -3.59 13.43 2.34
N ALA A 100 -4.53 13.85 1.49
CA ALA A 100 -5.94 13.86 1.85
C ALA A 100 -6.47 12.45 2.18
N PHE A 101 -5.99 11.41 1.51
CA PHE A 101 -6.37 10.04 1.85
C PHE A 101 -5.80 9.61 3.20
N ARG A 102 -4.55 9.99 3.52
CA ARG A 102 -3.95 9.74 4.85
C ARG A 102 -4.80 10.36 5.94
N ASP A 103 -5.24 11.61 5.76
CA ASP A 103 -6.10 12.31 6.71
C ASP A 103 -7.46 11.65 6.86
N ALA A 104 -8.08 11.22 5.76
CA ALA A 104 -9.33 10.47 5.79
C ALA A 104 -9.21 9.13 6.55
N ILE A 105 -8.09 8.42 6.40
CA ILE A 105 -7.82 7.18 7.15
C ILE A 105 -7.55 7.48 8.63
N ARG A 106 -6.82 8.54 8.97
CA ARG A 106 -6.59 8.96 10.36
C ARG A 106 -7.91 9.34 11.05
N ALA A 107 -8.75 10.13 10.39
CA ALA A 107 -10.09 10.45 10.88
C ALA A 107 -10.94 9.18 11.07
N SER A 108 -10.86 8.23 10.13
CA SER A 108 -11.55 6.94 10.25
C SER A 108 -11.01 6.06 11.39
N ILE A 109 -9.72 6.16 11.74
CA ILE A 109 -9.14 5.49 12.93
C ILE A 109 -9.70 6.14 14.20
N SER A 110 -9.71 7.46 14.27
CA SER A 110 -10.29 8.22 15.38
C SER A 110 -11.76 7.84 15.59
N ALA A 111 -12.56 7.79 14.52
CA ALA A 111 -13.96 7.37 14.55
C ALA A 111 -14.15 5.96 15.11
N ASN A 112 -13.30 5.01 14.72
CA ASN A 112 -13.35 3.66 15.28
C ASN A 112 -12.97 3.62 16.76
N GLN A 113 -11.94 4.36 17.17
CA GLN A 113 -11.56 4.47 18.57
C GLN A 113 -12.69 5.10 19.40
N ALA A 114 -13.33 6.13 18.87
CA ALA A 114 -14.47 6.79 19.49
C ALA A 114 -15.67 5.83 19.62
N ARG A 115 -15.96 5.01 18.60
CA ARG A 115 -16.99 3.96 18.65
C ARG A 115 -16.71 2.94 19.75
N LEU A 116 -15.47 2.46 19.85
CA LEU A 116 -15.04 1.53 20.91
C LEU A 116 -15.13 2.14 22.30
N ALA A 117 -14.98 3.46 22.41
CA ALA A 117 -15.15 4.23 23.65
C ALA A 117 -16.59 4.72 23.88
N GLY A 118 -17.56 4.29 23.07
CA GLY A 118 -18.99 4.65 23.21
C GLY A 118 -19.35 6.09 22.82
N ARG A 119 -18.54 6.80 22.02
CA ARG A 119 -18.71 8.23 21.68
C ARG A 119 -18.53 8.56 20.17
N PRO A 120 -19.27 7.94 19.24
CA PRO A 120 -18.91 7.96 17.80
C PRO A 120 -19.31 9.21 16.99
N ALA A 121 -20.30 10.00 17.43
CA ALA A 121 -21.05 10.90 16.53
C ALA A 121 -20.22 11.97 15.81
N THR A 122 -19.39 12.73 16.53
CA THR A 122 -18.55 13.79 15.93
C THR A 122 -17.43 13.22 15.07
N ALA A 123 -16.79 12.16 15.55
CA ALA A 123 -15.68 11.53 14.85
C ALA A 123 -16.10 10.86 13.53
N ASP A 124 -17.32 10.31 13.46
CA ASP A 124 -17.89 9.79 12.20
C ASP A 124 -18.11 10.93 11.18
N ALA A 125 -18.57 12.10 11.62
CA ALA A 125 -18.77 13.26 10.74
C ALA A 125 -17.44 13.78 10.16
N ASP A 126 -16.40 13.90 10.99
CA ASP A 126 -15.06 14.30 10.56
C ASP A 126 -14.48 13.30 9.55
N ALA A 127 -14.65 12.00 9.80
CA ALA A 127 -14.22 10.97 8.87
C ALA A 127 -14.94 11.07 7.52
N THR A 128 -16.25 11.34 7.51
CA THR A 128 -17.01 11.55 6.28
C THR A 128 -16.54 12.80 5.53
N ALA A 129 -16.32 13.92 6.22
CA ALA A 129 -15.83 15.15 5.60
C ALA A 129 -14.45 14.95 4.95
N ALA A 130 -13.53 14.30 5.65
CA ALA A 130 -12.19 14.00 5.13
C ALA A 130 -12.24 13.07 3.90
N LYS A 131 -13.12 12.06 3.88
CA LYS A 131 -13.31 11.17 2.72
C LYS A 131 -13.86 11.90 1.51
N ARG A 132 -14.81 12.82 1.70
CA ARG A 132 -15.33 13.67 0.61
C ARG A 132 -14.20 14.50 0.00
N ARG A 133 -13.43 15.20 0.84
CA ARG A 133 -12.27 15.98 0.39
C ARG A 133 -11.27 15.12 -0.40
N PHE A 134 -10.96 13.91 0.07
CA PHE A 134 -10.12 12.99 -0.68
C PHE A 134 -10.73 12.63 -2.05
N CYS A 135 -12.02 12.29 -2.12
CA CYS A 135 -12.67 11.95 -3.38
C CYS A 135 -12.67 13.10 -4.40
N ASP A 136 -12.82 14.34 -3.93
CA ASP A 136 -12.72 15.52 -4.79
C ASP A 136 -11.32 15.66 -5.37
N LEU A 137 -10.28 15.57 -4.52
CA LEU A 137 -8.87 15.66 -4.93
C LEU A 137 -8.42 14.47 -5.79
N TRP A 138 -8.94 13.28 -5.53
CA TRP A 138 -8.74 12.08 -6.37
C TRP A 138 -9.23 12.33 -7.80
N SER A 139 -10.38 12.99 -7.94
CA SER A 139 -10.97 13.29 -9.24
C SER A 139 -10.23 14.43 -9.94
N SER A 140 -9.93 15.52 -9.22
CA SER A 140 -9.28 16.70 -9.79
C SER A 140 -7.78 16.51 -10.09
N SER A 141 -7.11 15.54 -9.47
CA SER A 141 -5.70 15.20 -9.74
C SER A 141 -5.49 14.37 -11.00
N GLY A 142 -6.55 13.94 -11.69
CA GLY A 142 -6.47 13.04 -12.84
C GLY A 142 -6.24 11.56 -12.48
N MET A 143 -6.06 11.24 -11.19
CA MET A 143 -5.88 9.86 -10.74
C MET A 143 -7.08 8.97 -11.04
N ALA A 144 -8.29 9.52 -10.98
CA ALA A 144 -9.52 8.81 -11.35
C ALA A 144 -9.47 8.29 -12.80
N ALA A 145 -8.99 9.12 -13.73
CA ALA A 145 -8.85 8.76 -15.14
C ALA A 145 -7.71 7.74 -15.32
N ASP A 146 -6.55 7.98 -14.70
CA ASP A 146 -5.38 7.08 -14.78
C ASP A 146 -5.69 5.67 -14.24
N ALA A 147 -6.50 5.57 -13.18
CA ALA A 147 -6.90 4.29 -12.57
C ALA A 147 -8.21 3.72 -13.14
N GLN A 148 -8.90 4.45 -14.03
CA GLN A 148 -10.24 4.12 -14.54
C GLN A 148 -11.23 3.81 -13.39
N ARG A 149 -11.20 4.65 -12.34
CA ARG A 149 -11.95 4.41 -11.10
C ARG A 149 -12.46 5.69 -10.47
N SER A 150 -13.76 5.74 -10.21
CA SER A 150 -14.39 6.78 -9.42
C SER A 150 -14.16 6.59 -7.91
N CYS A 151 -14.38 7.66 -7.16
CA CYS A 151 -14.36 7.64 -5.70
C CYS A 151 -15.78 7.77 -5.15
N ASP A 152 -16.10 6.95 -4.16
CA ASP A 152 -17.36 7.02 -3.42
C ASP A 152 -17.01 7.20 -1.93
N PRO A 153 -17.24 8.38 -1.33
CA PRO A 153 -16.87 8.66 0.06
C PRO A 153 -17.67 7.82 1.05
N GLY A 154 -18.84 7.30 0.64
CA GLY A 154 -19.64 6.37 1.43
C GLY A 154 -19.10 4.94 1.40
N ARG A 155 -18.21 4.58 0.46
CA ARG A 155 -17.66 3.22 0.37
C ARG A 155 -16.29 3.06 0.97
N ILE A 156 -15.43 4.07 0.90
CA ILE A 156 -14.08 4.05 1.50
C ILE A 156 -14.10 4.38 2.99
#